data_AF-A0A3B0UYT5-F1
#
_entry.id   AF-A0A3B0UYT5-F1
#
_cell.length_a   1.000
_cell.length_b   1.000
_cell.length_c   1.000
_cell.angle_alpha   90.00
_cell.angle_beta   90.00
_cell.angle_gamma   90.00
#
_symmetry.space_group_name_H-M   'P 1'
#
loop_
_entity.id
_entity.type
_entity.pdbx_description
1 polymer ?
#
loop_
_entity_poly.entity_id
_entity_poly.type
_entity_poly.pdbx_seq_one_letter_code
_entity_poly.pdbx_strand_id
1 'polypeptide(L)'
;MYAFDIIIKNKNFKEDHDQQNEDWYHLSSNYIYFLERNGQIVKGNHQMIINGNTLRIPVICFEKDSLRLKNCSIYNKEQIQKLEQLAGSKITFELRGRDGENPNYSVPQNSSFYILRCGWESPLLCGNTHRPIPLYSIPHTDHGGVDFDNITFWNQDHERLYGLWLSSREYEVFAQDQLQHIHSAINKRGRKICAKIENLTGIPSYYFLFNYRNLSEQDDKNRKCPVCHKKWSIKGKTSTDFIAFKCDNCRLVSELTTNSDQDEEPLKRQ
;
A
#
# COMPACT_ATOMS: atom_id res chain seq x y z
N MET A 1 4.51 14.13 -4.25
CA MET A 1 4.60 13.06 -5.24
C MET A 1 4.66 13.71 -6.61
N TYR A 2 4.97 12.94 -7.63
CA TYR A 2 5.25 13.45 -8.98
C TYR A 2 4.42 12.68 -10.00
N ALA A 3 3.83 13.42 -10.94
CA ALA A 3 3.13 12.85 -12.06
C ALA A 3 4.10 12.64 -13.22
N PHE A 4 4.12 11.44 -13.77
CA PHE A 4 4.90 11.07 -14.93
C PHE A 4 4.01 10.50 -16.02
N ASP A 5 4.41 10.69 -17.27
CA ASP A 5 3.96 9.81 -18.35
C ASP A 5 5.06 8.78 -18.64
N ILE A 6 4.70 7.50 -18.62
CA ILE A 6 5.49 6.44 -19.23
C ILE A 6 5.10 6.39 -20.70
N ILE A 7 6.08 6.54 -21.58
CA ILE A 7 5.89 6.56 -23.03
C ILE A 7 6.62 5.38 -23.65
N ILE A 8 5.87 4.54 -24.36
CA ILE A 8 6.36 3.36 -25.07
C ILE A 8 5.98 3.55 -26.54
N LYS A 9 6.97 3.59 -27.44
CA LYS A 9 6.74 3.72 -28.89
C LYS A 9 6.98 2.39 -29.57
N ASN A 10 5.96 1.79 -30.17
CA ASN A 10 6.11 0.55 -30.90
C ASN A 10 6.48 0.82 -32.37
N LYS A 11 7.76 0.75 -32.73
CA LYS A 11 8.21 0.96 -34.13
C LYS A 11 7.71 -0.14 -35.08
N ASN A 12 7.32 -1.29 -34.53
CA ASN A 12 6.80 -2.42 -35.27
C ASN A 12 5.27 -2.43 -35.28
N PHE A 13 4.63 -1.34 -34.85
CA PHE A 13 3.18 -1.20 -34.82
C PHE A 13 2.59 -1.32 -36.23
N LYS A 14 1.52 -2.10 -36.34
CA LYS A 14 0.70 -2.21 -37.54
C LYS A 14 -0.71 -1.72 -37.21
N GLU A 15 -1.33 -0.99 -38.13
CA GLU A 15 -2.68 -0.43 -37.92
C GLU A 15 -3.75 -1.52 -37.88
N ASP A 16 -3.57 -2.61 -38.61
CA ASP A 16 -4.43 -3.78 -38.53
C ASP A 16 -4.19 -4.53 -37.21
N HIS A 17 -5.27 -5.04 -36.60
CA HIS A 17 -5.21 -5.78 -35.35
C HIS A 17 -4.43 -7.09 -35.54
N ASP A 18 -3.14 -7.06 -35.21
CA ASP A 18 -2.21 -8.19 -35.28
C ASP A 18 -1.83 -8.65 -33.86
N GLN A 19 -1.51 -9.93 -33.69
CA GLN A 19 -1.08 -10.57 -32.43
C GLN A 19 0.02 -9.76 -31.72
N GLN A 20 0.90 -9.13 -32.51
CA GLN A 20 1.98 -8.29 -32.01
C GLN A 20 1.49 -7.06 -31.21
N ASN A 21 0.34 -6.49 -31.58
CA ASN A 21 -0.25 -5.37 -30.85
C ASN A 21 -0.85 -5.85 -29.51
N GLU A 22 -1.50 -7.01 -29.50
CA GLU A 22 -1.99 -7.62 -28.26
C GLU A 22 -0.83 -7.89 -27.28
N ASP A 23 0.26 -8.46 -27.78
CA ASP A 23 1.46 -8.74 -26.97
C ASP A 23 2.06 -7.45 -26.42
N TRP A 24 2.09 -6.38 -27.22
CA TRP A 24 2.55 -5.07 -26.77
C TRP A 24 1.70 -4.53 -25.60
N TYR A 25 0.38 -4.63 -25.70
CA TYR A 25 -0.52 -4.21 -24.62
C TYR A 25 -0.37 -5.08 -23.38
N HIS A 26 -0.31 -6.40 -23.56
CA HIS A 26 -0.15 -7.34 -22.44
C HIS A 26 1.17 -7.15 -21.70
N LEU A 27 2.29 -7.00 -22.43
CA LEU A 27 3.60 -6.70 -21.82
C LEU A 27 3.60 -5.34 -21.10
N SER A 28 2.91 -4.34 -21.66
CA SER A 28 2.77 -3.02 -21.02
C SER A 28 1.96 -3.11 -19.71
N SER A 29 0.83 -3.84 -19.71
CA SER A 29 0.04 -4.11 -18.50
C SER A 29 0.86 -4.83 -17.44
N ASN A 30 1.65 -5.83 -17.84
CA ASN A 30 2.56 -6.53 -16.93
C ASN A 30 3.62 -5.60 -16.36
N TYR A 31 4.22 -4.72 -17.18
CA TYR A 31 5.20 -3.75 -16.71
C TYR A 31 4.62 -2.83 -15.63
N ILE A 32 3.41 -2.31 -15.84
CA ILE A 32 2.70 -1.49 -14.84
C ILE A 32 2.47 -2.30 -13.55
N TYR A 33 1.98 -3.53 -13.68
CA TYR A 33 1.75 -4.42 -12.55
C TYR A 33 3.01 -4.61 -11.69
N PHE A 34 4.17 -4.85 -12.31
CA PHE A 34 5.42 -4.98 -11.55
C PHE A 34 5.90 -3.66 -10.95
N LEU A 35 5.62 -2.50 -11.57
CA LEU A 35 5.95 -1.20 -10.98
C LEU A 35 5.13 -0.94 -9.70
N GLU A 36 3.83 -1.29 -9.70
CA GLU A 36 2.97 -1.19 -8.52
C GLU A 36 3.45 -2.11 -7.39
N ARG A 37 3.71 -3.38 -7.71
CA ARG A 37 4.17 -4.37 -6.73
C ARG A 37 5.51 -4.03 -6.09
N ASN A 38 6.38 -3.39 -6.87
CA ASN A 38 7.66 -2.92 -6.37
C ASN A 38 7.55 -1.57 -5.62
N GLY A 39 6.37 -0.94 -5.61
CA GLY A 39 6.11 0.35 -4.96
C GLY A 39 6.74 1.56 -5.68
N GLN A 40 7.10 1.43 -6.96
CA GLN A 40 7.67 2.52 -7.75
C GLN A 40 6.61 3.53 -8.19
N ILE A 41 5.39 3.04 -8.41
CA ILE A 41 4.21 3.86 -8.69
C ILE A 41 3.15 3.60 -7.62
N VAL A 42 2.35 4.62 -7.34
CA VAL A 42 1.17 4.48 -6.49
C VAL A 42 0.14 3.62 -7.21
N LYS A 43 -0.45 2.67 -6.48
CA LYS A 43 -1.46 1.76 -7.04
C LYS A 43 -2.70 2.51 -7.49
N GLY A 44 -3.21 2.13 -8.66
CA GLY A 44 -4.48 2.64 -9.20
C GLY A 44 -4.35 3.88 -10.09
N ASN A 45 -5.43 4.17 -10.81
CA ASN A 45 -5.61 5.37 -11.67
C ASN A 45 -4.62 5.56 -12.84
N HIS A 46 -4.01 4.48 -13.35
CA HIS A 46 -3.34 4.54 -14.65
C HIS A 46 -4.29 4.10 -15.77
N GLN A 47 -4.15 4.75 -16.92
CA GLN A 47 -4.87 4.42 -18.14
C GLN A 47 -3.85 4.21 -19.25
N MET A 48 -4.08 3.19 -20.07
CA MET A 48 -3.31 2.96 -21.28
C MET A 48 -3.92 3.78 -22.42
N ILE A 49 -3.28 4.89 -22.76
CA ILE A 49 -3.75 5.81 -23.81
C ILE A 49 -2.95 5.54 -25.08
N ILE A 50 -3.63 5.10 -26.13
CA ILE A 50 -3.01 4.75 -27.41
C ILE A 50 -3.25 5.87 -28.42
N ASN A 51 -2.19 6.28 -29.11
CA ASN A 51 -2.27 7.17 -30.26
C ASN A 51 -1.30 6.67 -31.34
N GLY A 52 -1.86 5.99 -32.35
CA GLY A 52 -1.09 5.27 -33.36
C GLY A 52 -0.13 4.29 -32.70
N ASN A 53 1.16 4.44 -32.98
CA ASN A 53 2.21 3.57 -32.46
C ASN A 53 2.72 3.94 -31.06
N THR A 54 2.10 4.91 -30.39
CA THR A 54 2.54 5.41 -29.10
C THR A 54 1.55 5.04 -28.01
N LEU A 55 2.04 4.37 -26.98
CA LEU A 55 1.32 4.12 -25.74
C LEU A 55 1.84 5.08 -24.68
N ARG A 56 0.90 5.82 -24.08
CA ARG A 56 1.13 6.74 -22.97
C ARG A 56 0.39 6.22 -21.74
N ILE A 57 1.11 6.11 -20.63
CA ILE A 57 0.56 5.66 -19.35
C ILE A 57 0.88 6.71 -18.28
N PRO A 58 -0.08 7.56 -17.90
CA PRO A 58 0.08 8.47 -16.77
C PRO A 58 0.19 7.68 -15.45
N VAL A 59 1.15 8.03 -14.61
CA VAL A 59 1.39 7.40 -13.31
C VAL A 59 1.80 8.42 -12.25
N ILE A 60 1.56 8.10 -10.97
CA ILE A 60 2.05 8.87 -9.82
C ILE A 60 3.22 8.12 -9.18
N CYS A 61 4.31 8.83 -8.92
CA CYS A 61 5.53 8.34 -8.29
C CYS A 61 5.82 9.09 -7.00
N PHE A 62 6.44 8.42 -6.02
CA PHE A 62 6.83 9.04 -4.76
C PHE A 62 7.91 10.12 -4.95
N GLU A 63 8.90 9.85 -5.81
CA GLU A 63 10.07 10.69 -6.05
C GLU A 63 10.32 10.88 -7.56
N LYS A 64 11.17 11.85 -7.91
CA LYS A 64 11.52 12.12 -9.31
C LYS A 64 12.35 11.01 -9.95
N ASP A 65 12.95 10.15 -9.14
CA ASP A 65 13.80 9.07 -9.59
C ASP A 65 13.21 7.68 -9.29
N SER A 66 11.94 7.58 -8.86
CA SER A 66 11.27 6.30 -8.57
C SER A 66 11.35 5.32 -9.73
N LEU A 67 11.27 5.79 -10.98
CA LEU A 67 11.32 4.97 -12.20
C LEU A 67 12.74 4.63 -12.70
N ARG A 68 13.81 5.02 -11.99
CA ARG A 68 15.19 4.67 -12.39
C ARG A 68 15.45 3.17 -12.22
N LEU A 69 16.28 2.61 -13.10
CA LEU A 69 16.67 1.19 -13.08
C LEU A 69 17.28 0.70 -11.75
N LYS A 70 17.90 1.60 -10.97
CA LYS A 70 18.43 1.28 -9.63
C LYS A 70 17.34 0.85 -8.64
N ASN A 71 16.12 1.33 -8.84
CA ASN A 71 14.96 1.07 -7.98
C ASN A 71 14.11 -0.10 -8.51
N CYS A 72 14.46 -0.69 -9.65
CA CYS A 72 13.71 -1.77 -10.26
C CYS A 72 14.06 -3.13 -9.63
N SER A 73 13.02 -3.93 -9.37
CA SER A 73 13.17 -5.37 -9.11
C SER A 73 13.71 -6.11 -10.34
N ILE A 74 14.02 -7.40 -10.18
CA ILE A 74 14.43 -8.26 -11.31
C ILE A 74 13.31 -8.33 -12.36
N TYR A 75 12.06 -8.43 -11.91
CA TYR A 75 10.89 -8.55 -12.78
C TYR A 75 10.64 -7.28 -13.59
N ASN A 76 10.83 -6.11 -12.98
CA ASN A 76 10.75 -4.84 -13.70
C ASN A 76 11.80 -4.79 -14.81
N LYS A 77 13.04 -5.20 -14.53
CA LYS A 77 14.13 -5.19 -15.51
C LYS A 77 13.86 -6.14 -16.67
N GLU A 78 13.38 -7.35 -16.39
CA GLU A 78 12.99 -8.32 -17.42
C GLU A 78 11.86 -7.78 -18.31
N GLN A 79 10.85 -7.14 -17.73
CA GLN A 79 9.75 -6.58 -18.53
C GLN A 79 10.18 -5.38 -19.37
N ILE A 80 11.08 -4.53 -18.86
CA ILE A 80 11.69 -3.47 -19.67
C ILE A 80 12.37 -4.09 -20.89
N GLN A 81 13.19 -5.13 -20.70
CA GLN A 81 13.88 -5.79 -21.83
C GLN A 81 12.91 -6.37 -22.86
N LYS A 82 11.89 -7.14 -22.42
CA LYS A 82 10.89 -7.74 -23.31
C LYS A 82 10.12 -6.68 -24.09
N LEU A 83 9.69 -5.62 -23.40
CA LEU A 83 8.90 -4.56 -24.00
C LEU A 83 9.72 -3.73 -24.99
N GLU A 84 10.96 -3.39 -24.65
CA GLU A 84 11.86 -2.66 -25.55
C GLU A 84 12.25 -3.48 -26.78
N GLN A 85 12.45 -4.79 -26.62
CA GLN A 85 12.71 -5.70 -27.73
C GLN A 85 11.51 -5.78 -28.68
N LEU A 86 10.30 -5.98 -28.14
CA LEU A 86 9.07 -6.06 -28.94
C LEU A 86 8.80 -4.74 -29.67
N ALA A 87 8.91 -3.62 -28.95
CA ALA A 87 8.61 -2.29 -29.45
C ALA A 87 9.70 -1.74 -30.39
N GLY A 88 10.92 -2.29 -30.38
CA GLY A 88 12.06 -1.76 -31.14
C GLY A 88 12.49 -0.36 -30.69
N SER A 89 12.13 0.05 -29.47
CA SER A 89 12.44 1.37 -28.92
C SER A 89 12.61 1.30 -27.40
N LYS A 90 13.23 2.34 -26.83
CA LYS A 90 13.40 2.47 -25.38
C LYS A 90 12.14 3.02 -24.72
N ILE A 91 11.85 2.54 -23.52
CA ILE A 91 10.82 3.16 -22.68
C ILE A 91 11.34 4.52 -22.23
N THR A 92 10.48 5.54 -22.29
CA THR A 92 10.83 6.91 -21.89
C THR A 92 9.89 7.40 -20.80
N PHE A 93 10.40 8.26 -19.93
CA PHE A 93 9.69 8.79 -18.78
C PHE A 93 9.68 10.31 -18.85
N GLU A 94 8.50 10.91 -18.91
CA GLU A 94 8.33 12.35 -18.99
C GLU A 94 7.72 12.87 -17.68
N LEU A 95 8.46 13.68 -16.92
CA LEU A 95 7.93 14.35 -15.74
C LEU A 95 6.90 15.40 -16.18
N ARG A 96 5.65 15.24 -15.75
CA ARG A 96 4.55 16.18 -16.05
C ARG A 96 4.35 17.23 -14.97
N GLY A 97 4.73 16.93 -13.75
CA GLY A 97 4.64 17.89 -12.65
C GLY A 97 4.58 17.23 -11.29
N ARG A 98 3.99 17.93 -10.33
CA ARG A 98 3.67 17.40 -9.02
C ARG A 98 2.27 16.82 -9.03
N ASP A 99 2.06 15.78 -8.23
CA ASP A 99 0.73 15.31 -7.90
C ASP A 99 -0.03 16.40 -7.12
N GLY A 100 -1.30 16.60 -7.49
CA GLY A 100 -2.18 17.61 -6.90
C GLY A 100 -2.68 17.22 -5.51
N GLU A 101 -2.81 15.93 -5.23
CA GLU A 101 -3.24 15.43 -3.91
C GLU A 101 -2.10 15.49 -2.89
N ASN A 102 -0.87 15.20 -3.34
CA ASN A 102 0.31 15.17 -2.49
C ASN A 102 1.46 16.08 -2.97
N PRO A 103 1.27 17.39 -3.16
CA PRO A 103 2.26 18.27 -3.79
C PRO A 103 3.51 18.52 -2.92
N ASN A 104 3.40 18.29 -1.60
CA ASN A 104 4.45 18.52 -0.61
C ASN A 104 4.96 17.21 0.03
N TYR A 105 4.66 16.06 -0.57
CA TYR A 105 5.19 14.79 -0.11
C TYR A 105 6.71 14.71 -0.36
N SER A 106 7.40 14.12 0.61
CA SER A 106 8.81 13.74 0.58
C SER A 106 8.96 12.43 1.33
N VAL A 107 9.82 11.53 0.84
CA VAL A 107 10.08 10.24 1.52
C VAL A 107 10.72 10.50 2.88
N PRO A 108 10.15 9.96 3.97
CA PRO A 108 10.74 10.08 5.30
C PRO A 108 12.12 9.40 5.37
N GLN A 109 13.15 10.10 5.88
CA GLN A 109 14.54 9.61 5.89
C GLN A 109 14.97 8.95 7.22
N ASN A 110 14.30 9.26 8.33
CA ASN A 110 14.75 8.86 9.68
C ASN A 110 13.58 8.35 10.52
N SER A 111 12.97 7.26 10.08
CA SER A 111 11.88 6.64 10.83
C SER A 111 12.43 5.87 12.03
N SER A 112 12.03 6.25 13.24
CA SER A 112 12.39 5.53 14.48
C SER A 112 11.70 4.16 14.60
N PHE A 113 10.59 3.99 13.90
CA PHE A 113 9.89 2.71 13.72
C PHE A 113 9.02 2.76 12.46
N TYR A 114 8.66 1.63 11.89
CA TYR A 114 7.71 1.54 10.78
C TYR A 114 6.34 1.08 11.24
N ILE A 115 5.32 1.38 10.45
CA ILE A 115 3.96 0.89 10.63
C ILE A 115 3.49 0.22 9.34
N LEU A 116 3.07 -1.04 9.41
CA LEU A 116 2.39 -1.72 8.30
C LEU A 116 0.88 -1.51 8.46
N ARG A 117 0.25 -0.79 7.53
CA ARG A 117 -1.19 -0.47 7.52
C ARG A 117 -1.70 -0.44 6.08
N CYS A 118 -2.87 -1.01 5.84
CA CYS A 118 -3.58 -0.96 4.56
C CYS A 118 -4.26 0.41 4.34
N GLY A 119 -4.46 0.80 3.07
CA GLY A 119 -5.33 1.92 2.68
C GLY A 119 -4.62 3.27 2.44
N TRP A 120 -3.32 3.25 2.15
CA TRP A 120 -2.51 4.43 1.82
C TRP A 120 -1.75 4.18 0.52
N GLU A 121 -1.09 5.21 -0.02
CA GLU A 121 -0.30 5.11 -1.27
C GLU A 121 0.82 4.06 -1.18
N SER A 122 1.29 3.78 0.04
CA SER A 122 2.12 2.62 0.36
C SER A 122 1.61 1.96 1.65
N PRO A 123 1.63 0.61 1.74
CA PRO A 123 1.25 -0.09 2.97
C PRO A 123 2.25 0.09 4.13
N LEU A 124 3.43 0.65 3.86
CA LEU A 124 4.45 0.92 4.87
C LEU A 124 4.51 2.42 5.17
N LEU A 125 4.41 2.78 6.45
CA LEU A 125 4.39 4.17 6.90
C LEU A 125 5.54 4.46 7.86
N CYS A 126 6.00 5.71 7.84
CA CYS A 126 6.91 6.24 8.84
C CYS A 126 6.19 6.39 10.19
N GLY A 127 6.74 5.80 11.26
CA GLY A 127 6.15 5.85 12.59
C GLY A 127 6.14 7.24 13.22
N ASN A 128 7.00 8.16 12.77
CA ASN A 128 7.08 9.52 13.29
C ASN A 128 6.15 10.50 12.57
N THR A 129 6.02 10.36 11.24
CA THR A 129 5.29 11.33 10.41
C THR A 129 4.00 10.77 9.82
N HIS A 130 3.77 9.46 9.95
CA HIS A 130 2.67 8.69 9.34
C HIS A 130 2.59 8.81 7.82
N ARG A 131 3.66 9.30 7.18
CA ARG A 131 3.73 9.41 5.71
C ARG A 131 4.14 8.07 5.10
N PRO A 132 3.64 7.75 3.91
CA PRO A 132 3.98 6.51 3.22
C PRO A 132 5.46 6.45 2.87
N ILE A 133 6.02 5.24 2.91
CA ILE A 133 7.38 4.89 2.55
C ILE A 133 7.30 4.00 1.31
N PRO A 134 7.93 4.36 0.17
CA PRO A 134 7.90 3.53 -1.04
C PRO A 134 8.56 2.18 -0.79
N LEU A 135 7.96 1.08 -1.26
CA LEU A 135 8.52 -0.25 -0.99
C LEU A 135 9.93 -0.43 -1.59
N TYR A 136 10.18 0.06 -2.81
CA TYR A 136 11.53 0.02 -3.43
C TYR A 136 12.65 0.67 -2.58
N SER A 137 12.30 1.47 -1.56
CA SER A 137 13.28 2.14 -0.69
C SER A 137 13.77 1.25 0.48
N ILE A 138 13.16 0.08 0.69
CA ILE A 138 13.61 -0.91 1.68
C ILE A 138 14.11 -2.19 1.00
N PRO A 139 14.85 -3.06 1.70
CA PRO A 139 15.20 -4.37 1.16
C PRO A 139 13.95 -5.20 0.87
N HIS A 140 13.94 -5.91 -0.26
CA HIS A 140 12.90 -6.87 -0.64
C HIS A 140 12.61 -7.88 0.48
N THR A 141 11.33 -8.16 0.70
CA THR A 141 10.87 -8.93 1.86
C THR A 141 10.46 -10.36 1.54
N ASP A 142 10.43 -10.76 0.28
CA ASP A 142 9.96 -12.10 -0.13
C ASP A 142 10.85 -12.79 -1.18
N HIS A 143 10.57 -14.06 -1.44
CA HIS A 143 11.21 -14.91 -2.47
C HIS A 143 12.75 -14.89 -2.46
N GLY A 144 13.35 -14.82 -1.28
CA GLY A 144 14.82 -14.75 -1.15
C GLY A 144 15.41 -13.36 -1.41
N GLY A 145 14.60 -12.30 -1.33
CA GLY A 145 15.06 -10.91 -1.42
C GLY A 145 14.96 -10.32 -2.83
N VAL A 146 13.97 -10.75 -3.62
CA VAL A 146 13.80 -10.30 -5.01
C VAL A 146 12.56 -9.44 -5.25
N ASP A 147 11.56 -9.50 -4.36
CA ASP A 147 10.31 -8.74 -4.47
C ASP A 147 9.61 -8.46 -3.11
N PHE A 148 8.39 -7.93 -3.21
CA PHE A 148 7.50 -7.58 -2.09
C PHE A 148 6.15 -8.33 -2.17
N ASP A 149 6.15 -9.56 -2.66
CA ASP A 149 4.92 -10.32 -2.90
C ASP A 149 4.09 -10.52 -1.64
N ASN A 150 4.74 -10.89 -0.53
CA ASN A 150 4.10 -10.99 0.78
C ASN A 150 3.38 -9.70 1.20
N ILE A 151 4.00 -8.53 1.04
CA ILE A 151 3.39 -7.23 1.37
C ILE A 151 2.23 -6.94 0.42
N THR A 152 2.45 -7.11 -0.88
CA THR A 152 1.47 -6.78 -1.92
C THR A 152 0.21 -7.61 -1.75
N PHE A 153 0.34 -8.93 -1.65
CA PHE A 153 -0.81 -9.81 -1.49
C PHE A 153 -1.49 -9.64 -0.14
N TRP A 154 -0.74 -9.43 0.94
CA TRP A 154 -1.34 -9.06 2.22
C TRP A 154 -2.17 -7.77 2.11
N ASN A 155 -1.64 -6.73 1.47
CA ASN A 155 -2.37 -5.46 1.33
C ASN A 155 -3.64 -5.63 0.49
N GLN A 156 -3.57 -6.35 -0.63
CA GLN A 156 -4.74 -6.61 -1.47
C GLN A 156 -5.83 -7.42 -0.75
N ASP A 157 -5.45 -8.45 0.00
CA ASP A 157 -6.40 -9.24 0.78
C ASP A 157 -7.04 -8.39 1.88
N HIS A 158 -6.24 -7.52 2.53
CA HIS A 158 -6.73 -6.60 3.54
C HIS A 158 -7.70 -5.57 2.95
N GLU A 159 -7.41 -4.99 1.78
CA GLU A 159 -8.33 -4.08 1.07
C GLU A 159 -9.65 -4.76 0.73
N ARG A 160 -9.62 -6.02 0.26
CA ARG A 160 -10.83 -6.79 -0.04
C ARG A 160 -11.66 -7.06 1.21
N LEU A 161 -11.02 -7.45 2.31
CA LEU A 161 -11.70 -7.61 3.60
C LEU A 161 -12.31 -6.29 4.07
N TYR A 162 -11.59 -5.18 3.93
CA TYR A 162 -12.11 -3.86 4.27
C TYR A 162 -13.33 -3.49 3.40
N GLY A 163 -13.28 -3.79 2.09
CA GLY A 163 -14.42 -3.58 1.19
C GLY A 163 -15.64 -4.44 1.54
N LEU A 164 -15.44 -5.70 1.95
CA LEU A 164 -16.52 -6.54 2.47
C LEU A 164 -17.11 -5.95 3.74
N TRP A 165 -16.26 -5.59 4.70
CA TRP A 165 -16.71 -4.95 5.94
C TRP A 165 -17.52 -3.67 5.65
N LEU A 166 -17.07 -2.83 4.73
CA LEU A 166 -17.70 -1.54 4.46
C LEU A 166 -19.03 -1.64 3.70
N SER A 167 -19.15 -2.60 2.77
CA SER A 167 -20.17 -2.51 1.71
C SER A 167 -20.89 -3.82 1.37
N SER A 168 -20.68 -4.92 2.11
CA SER A 168 -21.22 -6.22 1.73
C SER A 168 -22.25 -6.82 2.68
N ARG A 169 -22.95 -6.00 3.49
CA ARG A 169 -24.06 -6.35 4.43
C ARG A 169 -23.97 -7.75 5.07
N GLU A 170 -24.27 -8.80 4.30
CA GLU A 170 -24.17 -10.21 4.67
C GLU A 170 -22.80 -10.64 5.21
N TYR A 171 -21.69 -10.09 4.71
CA TYR A 171 -20.32 -10.47 5.14
C TYR A 171 -19.63 -9.46 6.07
N GLU A 172 -20.34 -8.43 6.53
CA GLU A 172 -19.77 -7.37 7.36
C GLU A 172 -19.14 -7.94 8.65
N VAL A 173 -19.89 -8.75 9.39
CA VAL A 173 -19.46 -9.35 10.67
C VAL A 173 -18.22 -10.24 10.48
N PHE A 174 -18.22 -11.07 9.43
CA PHE A 174 -17.08 -11.93 9.11
C PHE A 174 -15.83 -11.09 8.82
N ALA A 175 -15.95 -10.10 7.94
CA ALA A 175 -14.83 -9.28 7.53
C ALA A 175 -14.28 -8.45 8.71
N GLN A 176 -15.18 -7.90 9.53
CA GLN A 176 -14.83 -7.18 10.74
C GLN A 176 -14.04 -8.06 11.72
N ASP A 177 -14.46 -9.31 11.95
CA ASP A 177 -13.71 -10.25 12.80
C ASP A 177 -12.31 -10.53 12.23
N GLN A 178 -12.21 -10.76 10.92
CA GLN A 178 -10.90 -10.98 10.28
C GLN A 178 -9.96 -9.79 10.44
N LEU A 179 -10.47 -8.55 10.33
CA LEU A 179 -9.67 -7.34 10.48
C LEU A 179 -9.28 -7.07 11.93
N GLN A 180 -10.19 -7.29 12.89
CA GLN A 180 -10.00 -6.92 14.29
C GLN A 180 -9.34 -7.99 15.17
N HIS A 181 -9.50 -9.26 14.84
CA HIS A 181 -9.07 -10.36 15.70
C HIS A 181 -7.58 -10.66 15.49
N ILE A 182 -6.77 -10.51 16.54
CA ILE A 182 -5.30 -10.59 16.45
C ILE A 182 -4.78 -11.93 15.91
N HIS A 183 -5.56 -13.01 16.04
CA HIS A 183 -5.19 -14.34 15.55
C HIS A 183 -5.82 -14.71 14.20
N SER A 184 -6.50 -13.78 13.52
CA SER A 184 -6.98 -13.99 12.16
C SER A 184 -5.81 -14.25 11.20
N ALA A 185 -6.09 -14.87 10.05
CA ALA A 185 -5.06 -15.19 9.07
C ALA A 185 -4.37 -13.93 8.53
N ILE A 186 -5.13 -12.86 8.26
CA ILE A 186 -4.60 -11.59 7.75
C ILE A 186 -3.69 -10.90 8.77
N ASN A 187 -4.07 -10.88 10.05
CA ASN A 187 -3.30 -10.25 11.11
C ASN A 187 -2.03 -11.05 11.46
N LYS A 188 -2.09 -12.38 11.41
CA LYS A 188 -0.90 -13.23 11.53
C LYS A 188 0.10 -13.00 10.39
N ARG A 189 -0.37 -12.89 9.14
CA ARG A 189 0.50 -12.59 7.98
C ARG A 189 1.14 -11.21 8.10
N GLY A 190 0.37 -10.17 8.39
CA GLY A 190 0.88 -8.80 8.55
C GLY A 190 1.94 -8.68 9.65
N ARG A 191 1.75 -9.36 10.78
CA ARG A 191 2.77 -9.41 11.85
C ARG A 191 4.05 -10.14 11.44
N LYS A 192 3.96 -11.22 10.66
CA LYS A 192 5.15 -11.90 10.10
C LYS A 192 5.92 -11.00 9.14
N ILE A 193 5.21 -10.23 8.32
CA ILE A 193 5.79 -9.22 7.44
C ILE A 193 6.53 -8.17 8.26
N CYS A 194 5.92 -7.63 9.33
CA CYS A 194 6.59 -6.67 10.22
C CYS A 194 7.88 -7.24 10.81
N ALA A 195 7.86 -8.48 11.31
CA ALA A 195 9.06 -9.14 11.82
C ALA A 195 10.15 -9.29 10.74
N LYS A 196 9.77 -9.57 9.49
CA LYS A 196 10.70 -9.66 8.35
C LYS A 196 11.32 -8.30 8.02
N ILE A 197 10.51 -7.24 7.97
CA ILE A 197 10.98 -5.87 7.73
C ILE A 197 11.96 -5.45 8.85
N GLU A 198 11.61 -5.69 10.12
CA GLU A 198 12.48 -5.37 11.26
C GLU A 198 13.81 -6.12 11.18
N ASN A 199 13.78 -7.41 10.82
CA ASN A 199 15.01 -8.20 10.65
C ASN A 199 15.91 -7.68 9.53
N LEU A 200 15.33 -7.25 8.40
CA LEU A 200 16.09 -6.76 7.24
C LEU A 200 16.62 -5.33 7.42
N THR A 201 15.87 -4.48 8.12
CA THR A 201 16.16 -3.04 8.23
C THR A 201 16.79 -2.64 9.56
N GLY A 202 16.66 -3.48 10.60
CA GLY A 202 17.00 -3.12 11.98
C GLY A 202 16.05 -2.11 12.61
N ILE A 203 14.99 -1.68 11.90
CA ILE A 203 14.04 -0.68 12.38
C ILE A 203 12.82 -1.38 12.98
N PRO A 204 12.45 -1.08 14.24
CA PRO A 204 11.24 -1.63 14.85
C PRO A 204 10.02 -1.49 13.95
N SER A 205 9.31 -2.57 13.64
CA SER A 205 8.21 -2.55 12.68
C SER A 205 6.92 -3.01 13.33
N TYR A 206 5.92 -2.13 13.35
CA TYR A 206 4.66 -2.31 14.08
C TYR A 206 3.53 -2.66 13.12
N TYR A 207 2.73 -3.65 13.49
CA TYR A 207 1.51 -3.96 12.77
C TYR A 207 0.36 -3.07 13.26
N PHE A 208 -0.35 -2.43 12.33
CA PHE A 208 -1.56 -1.69 12.65
C PHE A 208 -2.76 -2.65 12.76
N LEU A 209 -3.28 -2.80 13.97
CA LEU A 209 -4.48 -3.61 14.22
C LEU A 209 -5.73 -2.74 14.10
N PHE A 210 -6.63 -3.11 13.18
CA PHE A 210 -7.91 -2.43 12.98
C PHE A 210 -8.77 -2.46 14.25
N ASN A 211 -9.46 -1.35 14.54
CA ASN A 211 -10.31 -1.20 15.71
C ASN A 211 -11.63 -0.49 15.35
N TYR A 212 -12.69 -1.27 15.30
CA TYR A 212 -14.06 -0.83 15.10
C TYR A 212 -14.95 -1.64 16.04
N ARG A 213 -14.80 -1.41 17.35
CA ARG A 213 -15.55 -2.12 18.40
C ARG A 213 -16.62 -1.21 18.94
N ASN A 214 -17.83 -1.74 19.14
CA ASN A 214 -18.85 -0.98 19.87
C ASN A 214 -18.47 -0.91 21.35
N LEU A 215 -17.75 0.16 21.72
CA LEU A 215 -17.28 0.44 23.07
C LEU A 215 -17.30 1.94 23.30
N SER A 216 -17.55 2.35 24.55
CA SER A 216 -17.26 3.74 24.94
C SER A 216 -15.77 4.02 24.78
N GLU A 217 -15.40 5.29 24.55
CA GLU A 217 -13.99 5.68 24.46
C GLU A 217 -13.21 5.28 25.73
N GLN A 218 -13.85 5.41 26.89
CA GLN A 218 -13.24 5.05 28.18
C GLN A 218 -12.98 3.54 28.29
N ASP A 219 -13.92 2.71 27.83
CA ASP A 219 -13.74 1.26 27.81
C ASP A 219 -12.69 0.83 26.79
N ASP A 220 -12.67 1.47 25.62
CA ASP A 220 -11.66 1.21 24.60
C ASP A 220 -10.25 1.53 25.13
N LYS A 221 -10.08 2.69 25.79
CA LYS A 221 -8.81 3.09 26.46
C LYS A 221 -8.38 2.14 27.57
N ASN A 222 -9.32 1.45 28.21
CA ASN A 222 -9.07 0.48 29.26
C ASN A 222 -8.68 -0.91 28.72
N ARG A 223 -8.84 -1.17 27.42
CA ARG A 223 -8.43 -2.44 26.83
C ARG A 223 -6.93 -2.67 26.98
N LYS A 224 -6.61 -3.94 27.19
CA LYS A 224 -5.23 -4.45 27.24
C LYS A 224 -4.77 -4.85 25.84
N CYS A 225 -3.46 -4.90 25.62
CA CYS A 225 -2.88 -5.45 24.40
C CYS A 225 -3.42 -6.87 24.18
N PRO A 226 -3.93 -7.21 22.99
CA PRO A 226 -4.58 -8.50 22.74
C PRO A 226 -3.61 -9.69 22.70
N VAL A 227 -2.30 -9.45 22.79
CA VAL A 227 -1.27 -10.50 22.79
C VAL A 227 -0.68 -10.72 24.19
N CYS A 228 -0.19 -9.66 24.83
CA CYS A 228 0.49 -9.79 26.13
C CYS A 228 -0.34 -9.33 27.33
N HIS A 229 -1.56 -8.86 27.10
CA HIS A 229 -2.48 -8.37 28.14
C HIS A 229 -1.94 -7.23 29.02
N LYS A 230 -0.85 -6.57 28.61
CA LYS A 230 -0.34 -5.36 29.27
C LYS A 230 -1.11 -4.12 28.82
N LYS A 231 -1.09 -3.06 29.64
CA LYS A 231 -1.59 -1.75 29.25
C LYS A 231 -0.81 -1.24 28.04
N TRP A 232 -1.51 -0.65 27.09
CA TRP A 232 -0.93 -0.18 25.83
C TRP A 232 -1.59 1.10 25.31
N SER A 233 -2.59 1.65 26.01
CA SER A 233 -3.17 2.95 25.70
C SER A 233 -2.16 4.07 25.99
N ILE A 234 -2.06 5.01 25.04
CA ILE A 234 -1.22 6.19 25.14
C ILE A 234 -2.05 7.30 25.81
N LYS A 235 -1.50 7.90 26.87
CA LYS A 235 -2.19 8.94 27.63
C LYS A 235 -2.45 10.17 26.75
N GLY A 236 -3.66 10.72 26.82
CA GLY A 236 -4.04 11.97 26.15
C GLY A 236 -4.41 11.83 24.67
N LYS A 237 -4.49 10.60 24.13
CA LYS A 237 -4.94 10.35 22.75
C LYS A 237 -6.46 10.38 22.62
N THR A 238 -6.92 10.82 21.45
CA THR A 238 -8.32 11.02 21.04
C THR A 238 -8.64 10.22 19.78
N SER A 239 -9.90 10.13 19.38
CA SER A 239 -10.33 9.46 18.15
C SER A 239 -9.74 10.04 16.86
N THR A 240 -9.25 11.29 16.91
CA THR A 240 -8.59 11.95 15.76
C THR A 240 -7.11 11.61 15.62
N ASP A 241 -6.50 10.99 16.63
CA ASP A 241 -5.10 10.59 16.58
C ASP A 241 -4.91 9.30 15.78
N PHE A 242 -3.92 9.30 14.88
CA PHE A 242 -3.57 8.13 14.07
C PHE A 242 -3.18 6.89 14.92
N ILE A 243 -2.61 7.11 16.11
CA ILE A 243 -2.23 6.04 17.05
C ILE A 243 -2.66 6.44 18.45
N ALA A 244 -3.53 5.62 19.04
CA ALA A 244 -3.95 5.73 20.42
C ALA A 244 -3.44 4.57 21.29
N PHE A 245 -3.03 3.47 20.67
CA PHE A 245 -2.49 2.30 21.34
C PHE A 245 -1.15 1.91 20.74
N LYS A 246 -0.17 1.60 21.59
CA LYS A 246 1.16 1.11 21.18
C LYS A 246 1.70 0.11 22.19
N CYS A 247 2.07 -1.08 21.70
CA CYS A 247 2.70 -2.12 22.48
C CYS A 247 4.05 -2.50 21.88
N ASP A 248 5.13 -2.10 22.54
CA ASP A 248 6.50 -2.37 22.07
C ASP A 248 6.87 -3.86 22.14
N ASN A 249 6.41 -4.56 23.18
CA ASN A 249 6.66 -6.00 23.36
C ASN A 249 6.06 -6.84 22.23
N CYS A 250 4.94 -6.42 21.65
CA CYS A 250 4.20 -7.19 20.66
C CYS A 250 4.29 -6.60 19.25
N ARG A 251 4.97 -5.46 19.09
CA ARG A 251 5.04 -4.69 17.84
C ARG A 251 3.66 -4.40 17.25
N LEU A 252 2.75 -3.89 18.09
CA LEU A 252 1.38 -3.55 17.70
C LEU A 252 1.09 -2.07 17.93
N VAL A 253 0.40 -1.46 16.98
CA VAL A 253 -0.25 -0.15 17.12
C VAL A 253 -1.71 -0.24 16.71
N SER A 254 -2.55 0.67 17.20
CA SER A 254 -3.98 0.74 16.85
C SER A 254 -4.53 2.13 17.12
N GLU A 255 -5.68 2.45 16.53
CA GLU A 255 -6.46 3.66 16.76
C GLU A 255 -7.56 3.44 17.81
N LEU A 256 -8.15 4.53 18.30
CA LEU A 256 -9.40 4.45 19.05
C LEU A 256 -10.54 4.04 18.11
N THR A 257 -11.49 3.29 18.65
CA THR A 257 -12.69 2.93 17.91
C THR A 257 -13.45 4.20 17.54
N THR A 258 -13.87 4.28 16.28
CA THR A 258 -14.83 5.30 15.83
C THR A 258 -16.27 4.83 15.98
N ASN A 259 -16.47 3.59 16.42
CA ASN A 259 -17.78 3.00 16.68
C ASN A 259 -18.10 3.11 18.17
N SER A 260 -18.26 4.33 18.67
CA SER A 260 -18.67 4.56 20.06
C SER A 260 -20.10 5.08 20.10
N ASP A 261 -20.96 4.41 20.86
CA ASP A 261 -22.40 4.73 21.05
C ASP A 261 -22.66 6.09 21.76
N GLN A 262 -21.76 7.08 21.67
CA GLN A 262 -21.90 8.38 22.34
C GLN A 262 -22.56 9.47 21.47
N ASP A 263 -22.84 9.23 20.19
CA ASP A 263 -23.39 10.23 19.26
C ASP A 263 -24.73 9.84 18.59
N GLU A 264 -25.39 8.76 18.99
CA GLU A 264 -26.78 8.53 18.58
C GLU A 264 -27.74 9.21 19.56
N GLU A 265 -27.96 10.53 19.39
CA GLU A 265 -29.30 11.04 19.67
C GLU A 265 -30.24 10.20 18.79
N PRO A 266 -31.20 9.45 19.37
CA PRO A 266 -32.04 8.59 18.56
C PRO A 266 -32.78 9.47 17.56
N LEU A 267 -32.45 9.32 16.28
CA LEU A 267 -33.24 9.86 15.18
C LEU A 267 -34.66 9.36 15.40
N LYS A 268 -35.50 10.22 15.98
CA LYS A 268 -36.94 10.01 16.09
C LYS A 268 -37.43 9.87 14.66
N ARG A 269 -37.59 8.64 14.20
CA ARG A 269 -38.29 8.32 12.96
C ARG A 269 -39.72 8.85 13.14
N GLN A 270 -40.00 9.97 12.51
CA GLN A 270 -41.36 10.46 12.25
C GLN A 270 -41.95 9.72 11.07
#